data_AF-H0G997-F1
#
_entry.id   AF-H0G997-F1
#
_cell.length_a   1.000
_cell.length_b   1.000
_cell.length_c   1.000
_cell.angle_alpha   90.00
_cell.angle_beta   90.00
_cell.angle_gamma   90.00
#
_symmetry.space_group_name_H-M   'P 1'
#
loop_
_entity.id
_entity.type
_entity.pdbx_description
1 polymer ?
#
loop_
_entity_poly.entity_id
_entity_poly.type
_entity_poly.pdbx_seq_one_letter_code
_entity_poly.pdbx_strand_id
1 'polypeptide(L)' 'DVLLSIEAMKMETALHAEKDGVISEVLVRAGDQIDAKDLLVVFGG' A
#
# COMPACT_ATOMS: atom_id res chain seq x y z
N ASP A 1 2.81 8.53 7.98
CA ASP A 1 3.53 7.26 8.21
C ASP A 1 3.70 6.46 6.93
N VAL A 2 4.70 5.56 6.88
CA VAL A 2 4.86 4.60 5.77
C VAL A 2 3.90 3.45 5.98
N LEU A 3 3.12 3.09 4.96
CA LEU A 3 2.15 2.00 5.01
C LEU A 3 2.67 0.74 4.30
N LEU A 4 3.21 0.90 3.10
CA LEU A 4 3.68 -0.19 2.25
C LEU A 4 5.00 0.22 1.59
N SER A 5 5.82 -0.77 1.29
CA SER A 5 6.94 -0.63 0.35
C SER A 5 6.69 -1.56 -0.83
N ILE A 6 6.78 -1.03 -2.05
CA ILE A 6 6.57 -1.78 -3.29
C ILE A 6 7.82 -1.70 -4.16
N GLU A 7 8.10 -2.75 -4.93
CA GLU A 7 9.16 -2.74 -5.92
C GLU A 7 8.56 -2.65 -7.33
N ALA A 8 9.02 -1.67 -8.11
CA ALA A 8 8.71 -1.57 -9.52
C ALA A 8 9.96 -1.15 -10.30
N MET A 9 10.25 -1.83 -11.42
CA MET A 9 11.39 -1.51 -12.30
C MET A 9 12.74 -1.42 -11.56
N LYS A 10 13.01 -2.35 -10.62
CA LYS A 10 14.20 -2.39 -9.73
C LYS A 10 14.30 -1.23 -8.74
N MET A 11 13.24 -0.45 -8.59
CA MET A 11 13.16 0.66 -7.66
C MET A 11 12.13 0.37 -6.58
N GLU A 12 12.55 0.53 -5.33
CA GLU A 12 11.65 0.48 -4.20
C GLU A 12 10.97 1.85 -4.02
N THR A 13 9.67 1.85 -3.80
CA THR A 13 8.86 3.04 -3.55
C THR A 13 8.05 2.85 -2.27
N ALA A 14 8.20 3.77 -1.32
CA ALA A 14 7.41 3.79 -0.10
C ALA A 14 6.07 4.52 -0.35
N LEU A 15 4.97 3.86 -0.01
CA LEU A 15 3.63 4.47 -0.01
C LEU A 15 3.33 4.99 1.39
N HIS A 16 3.00 6.28 1.46
CA HIS A 16 2.73 6.99 2.70
C HIS A 16 1.23 7.17 2.91
N ALA A 17 0.79 7.18 4.16
CA ALA A 17 -0.58 7.54 4.52
C ALA A 17 -0.89 8.97 4.06
N GLU A 18 -1.98 9.15 3.31
CA GLU A 18 -2.41 10.48 2.84
C GLU A 18 -3.03 11.34 3.94
N LYS A 19 -3.52 10.69 5.00
CA LYS A 19 -4.20 11.30 6.15
C LYS A 19 -4.06 10.42 7.37
N ASP A 20 -4.31 11.00 8.54
CA ASP A 20 -4.46 10.26 9.78
C ASP A 20 -5.74 9.42 9.77
N GLY A 21 -5.69 8.22 10.36
CA GLY A 21 -6.82 7.30 10.41
C GLY A 21 -6.41 5.90 10.87
N VAL A 22 -7.38 4.99 10.91
CA VAL A 22 -7.16 3.57 11.21
C VAL A 22 -7.28 2.76 9.92
N ILE A 23 -6.42 1.78 9.69
CA ILE A 23 -6.57 0.86 8.55
C ILE A 23 -7.69 -0.13 8.85
N SER A 24 -8.70 -0.19 7.98
CA SER A 24 -9.77 -1.19 8.08
C SER A 24 -9.38 -2.50 7.43
N GLU A 25 -8.73 -2.46 6.26
CA GLU A 25 -8.38 -3.64 5.48
C GLU A 25 -7.03 -3.50 4.78
N VAL A 26 -6.29 -4.61 4.69
CA VAL A 26 -5.08 -4.75 3.88
C VAL A 26 -5.35 -5.86 2.86
N LEU A 27 -5.36 -5.50 1.58
CA LEU A 27 -5.81 -6.36 0.49
C LEU A 27 -4.67 -7.11 -0.20
N VAL A 28 -3.43 -6.89 0.24
CA VAL A 28 -2.21 -7.47 -0.33
C VAL A 28 -1.33 -8.10 0.75
N ARG A 29 -0.46 -9.00 0.32
CA ARG A 29 0.57 -9.64 1.15
C ARG A 29 1.96 -9.36 0.58
N ALA A 30 2.98 -9.59 1.41
CA ALA A 30 4.36 -9.48 0.99
C ALA A 30 4.66 -10.46 -0.16
N GLY A 31 5.20 -9.93 -1.26
CA GLY A 31 5.54 -10.70 -2.46
C GLY A 31 4.41 -10.83 -3.48
N ASP A 32 3.20 -10.35 -3.18
CA ASP A 32 2.12 -10.31 -4.17
C ASP A 32 2.51 -9.42 -5.35
N GLN A 33 2.20 -9.89 -6.57
CA GLN A 33 2.29 -9.06 -7.77
C GLN A 33 1.07 -8.15 -7.81
N ILE A 34 1.30 -6.87 -8.09
CA ILE A 34 0.27 -5.84 -8.18
C ILE A 34 0.43 -5.05 -9.48
N ASP A 35 -0.69 -4.59 -10.02
CA ASP A 35 -0.74 -3.72 -11.18
C ASP A 35 -1.02 -2.27 -10.79
N ALA A 36 -0.76 -1.35 -11.73
CA ALA A 36 -1.13 0.03 -11.55
C ALA A 36 -2.65 0.17 -11.38
N LYS A 37 -3.06 0.89 -10.33
CA LYS A 37 -4.45 1.14 -9.90
C LYS A 37 -5.10 0.04 -9.06
N ASP A 38 -4.35 -0.99 -8.67
CA ASP A 38 -4.85 -1.94 -7.68
C ASP A 38 -5.07 -1.27 -6.31
N LEU A 39 -6.14 -1.69 -5.64
CA LEU A 39 -6.46 -1.23 -4.29
C LEU A 39 -5.67 -2.06 -3.27
N LEU A 40 -4.82 -1.40 -2.48
CA LEU A 40 -3.90 -2.08 -1.56
C LEU A 40 -4.37 -2.06 -0.10
N VAL A 41 -4.94 -0.93 0.34
CA VAL A 41 -5.40 -0.71 1.72
C VAL A 41 -6.66 0.13 1.73
N VAL A 42 -7.48 -0.06 2.76
CA VAL A 42 -8.69 0.74 3.03
C VAL A 42 -8.54 1.42 4.39
N PHE A 43 -8.82 2.72 4.45
CA PHE A 43 -8.96 3.43 5.72
C PHE A 43 -10.36 3.22 6.30
N GLY A 44 -10.42 2.97 7.60
CA GLY A 44 -11.65 3.06 8.38
C GLY A 44 -12.13 4.50 8.49
N GLY A 45 -13.46 4.66 8.48
CA GLY A 45 -14.13 5.94 8.68
C GLY A 45 -14.03 6.46 10.10
#